data_AF-A0A6G1R223-F1
#
_entry.id   AF-A0A6G1R223-F1
#
_cell.length_a   1.000
_cell.length_b   1.000
_cell.length_c   1.000
_cell.angle_alpha   90.00
_cell.angle_beta   90.00
_cell.angle_gamma   90.00
#
_symmetry.space_group_name_H-M   'P 1'
#
loop_
_entity.id
_entity.type
_entity.pdbx_description
1 polymer ?
#
loop_
_entity_poly.entity_id
_entity_poly.type
_entity_poly.pdbx_seq_one_letter_code
_entity_poly.pdbx_strand_id
1 'polypeptide(L)'
;NMKLEAVNPRNPAEICVASITSVKGRLMWLHLEGLQMPSPEYIVDVESMDIFPVGWCEANAYNLTPPHKAVLRRKRRIAVVQPEKQLPSAVPVEKIPHDLCPVPQPDTTGTINGRYCCPQLYINHRCFSGPYLNKGRIAELPQSVGPGKCVLVLKEVLSMVINAAYKPGSVLRELQLVEDPQWNFQEETLKAKYRGKTYRATVKIVRTSDQVADFCRRVCAKLECCPNLFSPVLVAEVCPENCSIHTKTKYTYYYGKRKKIIKPPIGENNNMKSGHVKPARR
;
A
#
# COMPACT_ATOMS: atom_id res chain seq x y z
N ASN A 1 4.89 -23.92 10.61
CA ASN A 1 5.49 -24.22 9.29
C ASN A 1 5.58 -22.96 8.46
N MET A 2 6.77 -22.36 8.38
CA MET A 2 7.02 -21.22 7.50
C MET A 2 7.24 -21.72 6.07
N LYS A 3 6.70 -21.02 5.09
CA LYS A 3 6.82 -21.33 3.66
C LYS A 3 7.33 -20.14 2.87
N LEU A 4 7.98 -20.42 1.75
CA LEU A 4 8.49 -19.44 0.79
C LEU A 4 8.43 -20.03 -0.63
N GLU A 5 8.79 -19.24 -1.63
CA GLU A 5 8.97 -19.70 -3.02
C GLU A 5 10.47 -19.71 -3.34
N ALA A 6 10.98 -20.77 -3.97
CA ALA A 6 12.41 -20.90 -4.23
C ALA A 6 12.72 -21.54 -5.57
N VAL A 7 13.84 -21.13 -6.17
CA VAL A 7 14.38 -21.74 -7.39
C VAL A 7 14.75 -23.19 -7.12
N ASN A 8 14.38 -24.10 -8.02
CA ASN A 8 14.75 -25.50 -7.94
C ASN A 8 16.22 -25.69 -8.33
N PRO A 9 17.13 -26.14 -7.43
CA PRO A 9 18.55 -26.29 -7.75
C PRO A 9 18.84 -27.30 -8.87
N ARG A 10 17.91 -28.23 -9.13
CA ARG A 10 18.02 -29.21 -10.24
C ARG A 10 17.47 -28.67 -11.56
N ASN A 11 16.57 -27.70 -11.50
CA ASN A 11 16.00 -27.04 -12.68
C ASN A 11 15.81 -25.54 -12.39
N PRO A 12 16.81 -24.68 -12.63
CA PRO A 12 16.75 -23.26 -12.29
C PRO A 12 15.64 -22.47 -13.02
N ALA A 13 15.01 -23.06 -14.05
CA ALA A 13 13.85 -22.46 -14.72
C ALA A 13 12.55 -22.61 -13.92
N GLU A 14 12.54 -23.46 -12.87
CA GLU A 14 11.39 -23.70 -12.02
C GLU A 14 11.51 -22.99 -10.67
N ILE A 15 10.38 -22.44 -10.21
CA ILE A 15 10.22 -21.93 -8.85
C ILE A 15 9.16 -22.78 -8.17
N CYS A 16 9.47 -23.35 -7.01
CA CYS A 16 8.59 -24.24 -6.26
C CYS A 16 8.23 -23.63 -4.90
N VAL A 17 7.14 -24.13 -4.32
CA VAL A 17 6.87 -23.91 -2.90
C VAL A 17 7.93 -24.62 -2.08
N ALA A 18 8.50 -23.95 -1.09
CA ALA A 18 9.46 -24.53 -0.15
C ALA A 18 8.99 -24.33 1.29
N SER A 19 9.17 -25.37 2.10
CA SER A 19 8.99 -25.31 3.56
C SER A 19 10.34 -25.10 4.23
N ILE A 20 10.41 -24.20 5.21
CA ILE A 20 11.61 -23.99 6.03
C ILE A 20 11.63 -25.05 7.14
N THR A 21 12.62 -25.95 7.10
CA THR A 21 12.76 -27.05 8.08
C THR A 21 13.65 -26.66 9.25
N SER A 22 14.68 -25.83 9.03
CA SER A 22 15.59 -25.35 10.08
C SER A 22 16.24 -24.02 9.70
N VAL A 23 16.66 -23.24 10.69
CA VAL A 23 17.45 -22.01 10.51
C VAL A 23 18.62 -22.01 11.50
N LYS A 24 19.83 -21.76 11.02
CA LYS A 24 21.04 -21.59 11.85
C LYS A 24 21.82 -20.37 11.39
N GLY A 25 21.78 -19.31 12.17
CA GLY A 25 22.40 -18.03 11.81
C GLY A 25 21.79 -17.50 10.52
N ARG A 26 22.63 -17.33 9.48
CA ARG A 26 22.22 -16.89 8.14
C ARG A 26 21.84 -18.02 7.18
N LEU A 27 21.88 -19.28 7.62
CA LEU A 27 21.57 -20.43 6.78
C LEU A 27 20.16 -20.96 7.05
N MET A 28 19.43 -21.27 6.00
CA MET A 28 18.10 -21.89 6.03
C MET A 28 18.12 -23.24 5.33
N TRP A 29 17.51 -24.24 5.96
CA TRP A 29 17.25 -25.56 5.38
C TRP A 29 15.85 -25.56 4.83
N LEU A 30 15.75 -25.90 3.57
CA LEU A 30 14.53 -25.80 2.81
C LEU A 30 14.18 -27.16 2.20
N HIS A 31 12.89 -27.46 2.19
CA HIS A 31 12.31 -28.65 1.56
C HIS A 31 11.37 -28.21 0.45
N LEU A 32 11.69 -28.56 -0.80
CA LEU A 32 10.84 -28.26 -1.96
C LEU A 32 9.62 -29.17 -1.97
N GLU A 33 8.43 -28.58 -2.00
CA GLU A 33 7.16 -29.31 -2.03
C GLU A 33 6.79 -29.71 -3.46
N GLY A 34 6.25 -30.93 -3.61
CA GLY A 34 5.62 -31.35 -4.86
C GLY A 34 6.57 -31.72 -6.01
N LEU A 35 7.85 -31.96 -5.71
CA LEU A 35 8.77 -32.56 -6.67
C LEU A 35 8.43 -34.04 -6.92
N GLN A 36 8.64 -34.51 -8.16
CA GLN A 36 8.38 -35.89 -8.57
C GLN A 36 9.23 -36.93 -7.82
N MET A 37 10.39 -36.51 -7.32
CA MET A 37 11.29 -37.31 -6.49
C MET A 37 11.58 -36.56 -5.20
N PRO A 38 11.63 -37.25 -4.04
CA PRO A 38 12.04 -36.63 -2.80
C PRO A 38 13.42 -36.01 -2.99
N SER A 39 13.51 -34.69 -2.87
CA SER A 39 14.77 -33.98 -2.88
C SER A 39 15.36 -33.96 -1.48
N PRO A 40 16.69 -34.05 -1.34
CA PRO A 40 17.34 -33.71 -0.07
C PRO A 40 16.99 -32.28 0.32
N GLU A 41 17.11 -31.97 1.61
CA GLU A 41 17.04 -30.59 2.08
C GLU A 41 18.15 -29.78 1.42
N TYR A 42 17.82 -28.59 0.96
CA TYR A 42 18.78 -27.68 0.36
C TYR A 42 19.03 -26.51 1.31
N ILE A 43 20.29 -26.12 1.42
CA ILE A 43 20.74 -25.09 2.35
C ILE A 43 21.01 -23.81 1.56
N VAL A 44 20.44 -22.70 2.00
CA VAL A 44 20.61 -21.39 1.36
C VAL A 44 20.90 -20.32 2.38
N ASP A 45 21.58 -19.26 1.96
CA ASP A 45 21.70 -18.05 2.77
C ASP A 45 20.36 -17.28 2.78
N VAL A 46 20.06 -16.62 3.90
CA VAL A 46 18.86 -15.77 4.06
C VAL A 46 18.78 -14.61 3.08
N GLU A 47 19.91 -14.19 2.50
CA GLU A 47 20.01 -13.15 1.46
C GLU A 47 20.14 -13.71 0.04
N SER A 48 19.94 -15.02 -0.16
CA SER A 48 19.99 -15.62 -1.49
C SER A 48 18.97 -14.99 -2.44
N MET A 49 19.37 -14.75 -3.69
CA MET A 49 18.49 -14.23 -4.75
C MET A 49 17.56 -15.30 -5.32
N ASP A 50 17.73 -16.56 -4.89
CA ASP A 50 16.98 -17.73 -5.34
C ASP A 50 15.82 -18.09 -4.40
N ILE A 51 15.55 -17.25 -3.40
CA ILE A 51 14.43 -17.40 -2.47
C ILE A 51 13.57 -16.14 -2.45
N PHE A 52 12.27 -16.35 -2.39
CA PHE A 52 11.27 -15.32 -2.54
C PHE A 52 10.15 -15.48 -1.51
N PRO A 53 9.52 -14.38 -1.08
CA PRO A 53 8.34 -14.47 -0.23
C PRO A 53 7.18 -15.15 -0.99
N VAL A 54 6.26 -15.74 -0.24
CA VAL A 54 5.00 -16.28 -0.80
C VAL A 54 4.28 -15.19 -1.60
N GLY A 55 3.85 -15.53 -2.82
CA GLY A 55 3.18 -14.63 -3.77
C GLY A 55 4.14 -13.94 -4.76
N TRP A 56 5.44 -14.22 -4.73
CA TRP A 56 6.39 -13.59 -5.65
C TRP A 56 6.15 -13.98 -7.10
N CYS A 57 5.89 -15.27 -7.37
CA CYS A 57 5.60 -15.77 -8.70
C CYS A 57 4.35 -15.08 -9.29
N GLU A 58 3.27 -15.01 -8.50
CA GLU A 58 2.03 -14.33 -8.90
C GLU A 58 2.28 -12.84 -9.20
N ALA A 59 3.01 -12.14 -8.33
CA ALA A 59 3.27 -10.71 -8.47
C ALA A 59 4.17 -10.35 -9.66
N ASN A 60 5.03 -11.26 -10.10
CA ASN A 60 6.00 -11.03 -11.18
C ASN A 60 5.66 -11.77 -12.48
N ALA A 61 4.47 -12.38 -12.56
CA ALA A 61 4.03 -13.20 -13.69
C ALA A 61 4.98 -14.39 -14.01
N TYR A 62 5.58 -14.97 -12.96
CA TYR A 62 6.29 -16.25 -13.05
C TYR A 62 5.35 -17.40 -12.70
N ASN A 63 5.57 -18.55 -13.30
CA ASN A 63 4.82 -19.76 -12.97
C ASN A 63 5.41 -20.39 -11.71
N LEU A 64 4.59 -20.45 -10.66
CA LEU A 64 4.89 -21.29 -9.51
C LEU A 64 4.58 -22.74 -9.86
N THR A 65 5.56 -23.63 -9.75
CA THR A 65 5.37 -25.07 -9.99
C THR A 65 4.32 -25.59 -9.00
N PRO A 66 3.14 -26.03 -9.48
CA PRO A 66 2.10 -26.51 -8.61
C PRO A 66 2.57 -27.79 -7.92
N PRO A 67 2.28 -27.98 -6.63
CA PRO A 67 2.66 -29.22 -5.97
C PRO A 67 1.98 -30.38 -6.69
N HIS A 68 2.75 -31.42 -7.06
CA HIS A 68 2.18 -32.65 -7.63
C HIS A 68 1.13 -33.19 -6.67
N LYS A 69 -0.15 -32.96 -6.99
CA LYS A 69 -1.25 -33.58 -6.25
C LYS A 69 -1.09 -35.07 -6.47
N ALA A 70 -0.72 -35.79 -5.41
CA ALA A 70 -1.11 -37.18 -5.29
C ALA A 70 -2.60 -37.22 -5.61
N VAL A 71 -2.94 -37.86 -6.72
CA VAL A 71 -4.32 -38.08 -7.13
C VAL A 71 -5.01 -38.68 -5.91
N LEU A 72 -5.81 -37.88 -5.20
CA LEU A 72 -6.84 -38.40 -4.32
C LEU A 72 -7.75 -39.16 -5.28
N ARG A 73 -7.45 -40.44 -5.48
CA ARG A 73 -8.35 -41.37 -6.15
C ARG A 73 -9.62 -41.27 -5.33
N ARG A 74 -10.61 -40.51 -5.83
CA ARG A 74 -11.99 -40.66 -5.43
C ARG A 74 -12.26 -42.15 -5.56
N LYS A 75 -12.24 -42.87 -4.44
CA LYS A 75 -12.73 -44.24 -4.40
C LYS A 75 -14.18 -44.11 -4.82
N ARG A 76 -14.48 -44.50 -6.06
CA ARG A 76 -15.83 -44.79 -6.50
C ARG A 76 -16.37 -45.83 -5.52
N ARG A 77 -17.20 -45.40 -4.57
CA ARG A 77 -18.09 -46.33 -3.89
C ARG A 77 -19.31 -46.46 -4.77
N ILE A 78 -19.36 -47.56 -5.49
CA ILE A 78 -20.60 -48.12 -6.01
C ILE A 78 -21.23 -48.88 -4.84
N ALA A 79 -22.45 -48.51 -4.46
CA ALA A 79 -23.43 -49.41 -3.83
C ALA A 79 -24.81 -48.75 -3.96
N VAL A 80 -25.62 -49.24 -4.89
CA VAL A 80 -26.83 -50.08 -4.69
C VAL A 80 -28.09 -49.26 -4.36
N VAL A 81 -28.98 -49.22 -5.36
CA VAL A 81 -30.36 -48.72 -5.35
C VAL A 81 -31.22 -49.58 -4.43
N GLN A 82 -32.08 -48.95 -3.60
CA GLN A 82 -33.42 -49.45 -3.21
C GLN A 82 -34.36 -48.26 -2.87
N PRO A 83 -35.70 -48.45 -2.96
CA PRO A 83 -36.62 -47.44 -3.50
C PRO A 83 -37.46 -46.64 -2.48
N GLU A 84 -38.20 -45.67 -3.04
CA GLU A 84 -38.97 -44.53 -2.51
C GLU A 84 -39.89 -44.73 -1.27
N LYS A 85 -40.03 -43.66 -0.48
CA LYS A 85 -41.34 -43.20 0.05
C LYS A 85 -41.34 -41.75 0.59
N GLN A 86 -42.12 -40.90 -0.10
CA GLN A 86 -43.03 -39.78 0.29
C GLN A 86 -42.63 -38.64 1.28
N LEU A 87 -42.84 -37.40 0.81
CA LEU A 87 -42.88 -36.05 1.46
C LEU A 87 -44.12 -35.88 2.41
N PRO A 88 -44.31 -34.82 3.26
CA PRO A 88 -44.20 -33.37 2.94
C PRO A 88 -43.70 -32.36 4.02
N SER A 89 -43.19 -31.21 3.53
CA SER A 89 -43.27 -29.80 4.02
C SER A 89 -42.92 -29.38 5.47
N ALA A 90 -42.02 -28.37 5.61
CA ALA A 90 -42.30 -27.03 6.16
C ALA A 90 -41.00 -26.31 6.63
N VAL A 91 -40.85 -25.02 6.30
CA VAL A 91 -39.82 -24.10 6.84
C VAL A 91 -40.27 -23.63 8.24
N PRO A 92 -39.37 -23.25 9.18
CA PRO A 92 -38.98 -21.84 9.24
C PRO A 92 -37.52 -21.56 9.69
N VAL A 93 -37.12 -20.33 9.37
CA VAL A 93 -35.91 -19.59 9.72
C VAL A 93 -35.87 -19.24 11.22
N GLU A 94 -34.77 -19.53 11.93
CA GLU A 94 -34.33 -18.87 13.19
C GLU A 94 -32.80 -19.02 13.32
N LYS A 95 -32.02 -17.95 13.09
CA LYS A 95 -31.50 -16.93 14.04
C LYS A 95 -30.28 -17.36 14.91
N ILE A 96 -29.08 -16.92 14.45
CA ILE A 96 -27.97 -16.25 15.21
C ILE A 96 -27.12 -17.17 16.14
N PRO A 97 -25.77 -17.05 16.30
CA PRO A 97 -24.97 -15.81 16.25
C PRO A 97 -23.70 -15.77 15.38
N HIS A 98 -23.37 -14.53 15.01
CA HIS A 98 -22.03 -14.07 14.69
C HIS A 98 -21.11 -14.29 15.89
N ASP A 99 -20.14 -15.19 15.76
CA ASP A 99 -18.94 -15.18 16.60
C ASP A 99 -17.78 -14.63 15.76
N LEU A 100 -17.45 -13.38 16.09
CA LEU A 100 -16.12 -12.82 16.23
C LEU A 100 -15.02 -13.53 15.43
N CYS A 101 -14.67 -12.97 14.27
CA CYS A 101 -13.36 -13.21 13.68
C CYS A 101 -12.28 -12.84 14.71
N PRO A 102 -11.32 -13.74 15.00
CA PRO A 102 -10.14 -13.36 15.77
C PRO A 102 -9.35 -12.34 14.96
N VAL A 103 -9.27 -11.12 15.48
CA VAL A 103 -8.22 -10.16 15.13
C VAL A 103 -6.88 -10.85 15.41
N PRO A 104 -5.95 -10.97 14.45
CA PRO A 104 -4.58 -11.35 14.79
C PRO A 104 -3.99 -10.23 15.66
N GLN A 105 -3.78 -10.54 16.94
CA GLN A 105 -3.01 -9.69 17.83
C GLN A 105 -1.56 -9.56 17.31
N PRO A 106 -0.88 -8.45 17.63
CA PRO A 106 0.48 -8.22 17.16
C PRO A 106 1.44 -9.07 17.99
N ASP A 107 1.83 -10.23 17.45
CA ASP A 107 2.90 -11.01 18.05
C ASP A 107 4.20 -10.20 17.96
N THR A 108 4.64 -9.78 19.14
CA THR A 108 5.83 -8.99 19.40
C THR A 108 7.04 -9.91 19.27
N THR A 109 7.43 -10.22 18.04
CA THR A 109 8.76 -10.74 17.70
C THR A 109 9.20 -10.06 16.42
N GLY A 110 10.15 -9.13 16.55
CA GLY A 110 10.65 -8.28 15.48
C GLY A 110 11.20 -9.08 14.30
N THR A 111 10.34 -9.33 13.32
CA THR A 111 10.75 -9.77 11.98
C THR A 111 11.01 -8.52 11.15
N ILE A 112 12.27 -8.37 10.77
CA ILE A 112 12.85 -7.27 9.97
C ILE A 112 12.04 -6.98 8.68
N ASN A 113 11.24 -7.95 8.21
CA ASN A 113 10.38 -7.89 7.02
C ASN A 113 9.08 -7.09 7.20
N GLY A 114 8.55 -6.95 8.43
CA GLY A 114 7.34 -6.15 8.68
C GLY A 114 7.56 -4.66 8.38
N ARG A 115 8.82 -4.20 8.49
CA ARG A 115 9.18 -2.79 8.26
C ARG A 115 9.01 -2.32 6.83
N TYR A 116 8.92 -3.20 5.83
CA TYR A 116 8.75 -2.82 4.42
C TYR A 116 7.37 -3.21 3.87
N CYS A 117 6.52 -3.81 4.70
CA CYS A 117 5.17 -4.19 4.35
C CYS A 117 4.22 -3.00 4.53
N CYS A 118 3.79 -2.43 3.41
CA CYS A 118 2.76 -1.41 3.37
C CYS A 118 1.45 -2.00 3.89
N PRO A 119 0.79 -1.34 4.86
CA PRO A 119 -0.58 -1.69 5.17
C PRO A 119 -1.46 -1.43 3.95
N GLN A 120 -2.66 -1.99 3.98
CA GLN A 120 -3.70 -1.63 3.04
C GLN A 120 -3.97 -0.12 3.13
N LEU A 121 -3.94 0.56 1.99
CA LEU A 121 -4.26 1.97 1.86
C LEU A 121 -5.66 2.12 1.31
N TYR A 122 -6.45 2.99 1.92
CA TYR A 122 -7.84 3.26 1.53
C TYR A 122 -7.92 4.58 0.78
N ILE A 123 -8.69 4.60 -0.30
CA ILE A 123 -9.07 5.84 -0.99
C ILE A 123 -10.45 6.24 -0.45
N ASN A 124 -10.48 7.25 0.41
CA ASN A 124 -11.70 7.69 1.08
C ASN A 124 -12.48 8.64 0.17
N HIS A 125 -13.32 8.10 -0.71
CA HIS A 125 -14.02 8.84 -1.78
C HIS A 125 -14.90 10.00 -1.28
N ARG A 126 -15.33 9.96 -0.01
CA ARG A 126 -16.12 11.03 0.63
C ARG A 126 -15.26 12.20 1.13
N CYS A 127 -13.95 12.01 1.23
CA CYS A 127 -13.03 13.05 1.65
C CYS A 127 -12.88 14.15 0.59
N PHE A 128 -12.56 15.35 1.05
CA PHE A 128 -12.30 16.48 0.17
C PHE A 128 -11.09 16.21 -0.74
N SER A 129 -11.30 16.25 -2.07
CA SER A 129 -10.29 15.87 -3.07
C SER A 129 -9.36 17.01 -3.50
N GLY A 130 -9.56 18.24 -2.99
CA GLY A 130 -8.70 19.37 -3.35
C GLY A 130 -8.98 19.99 -4.73
N PRO A 131 -8.17 20.99 -5.13
CA PRO A 131 -8.30 21.68 -6.41
C PRO A 131 -7.66 20.91 -7.58
N TYR A 132 -6.70 20.02 -7.30
CA TYR A 132 -5.96 19.29 -8.34
C TYR A 132 -6.70 18.06 -8.87
N LEU A 133 -7.54 17.43 -8.04
CA LEU A 133 -8.15 16.13 -8.32
C LEU A 133 -9.62 16.27 -8.72
N ASN A 134 -10.06 15.46 -9.68
CA ASN A 134 -11.45 15.42 -10.11
C ASN A 134 -12.25 14.49 -9.19
N LYS A 135 -13.22 15.04 -8.44
CA LYS A 135 -14.04 14.28 -7.50
C LYS A 135 -14.79 13.09 -8.12
N GLY A 136 -15.26 13.22 -9.36
CA GLY A 136 -15.95 12.13 -10.07
C GLY A 136 -15.00 10.98 -10.35
N ARG A 137 -13.82 11.26 -10.91
CA ARG A 137 -12.80 10.23 -11.18
C ARG A 137 -12.25 9.59 -9.91
N ILE A 138 -12.13 10.35 -8.82
CA ILE A 138 -11.73 9.78 -7.52
C ILE A 138 -12.77 8.79 -7.01
N ALA A 139 -14.07 9.05 -7.24
CA ALA A 139 -15.13 8.14 -6.82
C ALA A 139 -15.19 6.83 -7.64
N GLU A 140 -14.54 6.79 -8.81
CA GLU A 140 -14.41 5.61 -9.67
C GLU A 140 -13.19 4.74 -9.32
N LEU A 141 -12.29 5.22 -8.45
CA LEU A 141 -11.11 4.47 -8.03
C LEU A 141 -11.48 3.29 -7.12
N PRO A 142 -10.62 2.25 -7.03
CA PRO A 142 -10.82 1.19 -6.06
C PRO A 142 -10.78 1.72 -4.63
N GLN A 143 -11.60 1.15 -3.76
CA GLN A 143 -11.69 1.56 -2.34
C GLN A 143 -10.37 1.39 -1.58
N SER A 144 -9.50 0.47 -2.02
CA SER A 144 -8.22 0.22 -1.37
C SER A 144 -7.16 -0.43 -2.28
N VAL A 145 -5.90 -0.31 -1.89
CA VAL A 145 -4.72 -0.92 -2.51
C VAL A 145 -3.83 -1.56 -1.45
N GLY A 146 -3.25 -2.72 -1.75
CA GLY A 146 -2.40 -3.48 -0.82
C GLY A 146 -3.18 -4.54 -0.04
N PRO A 147 -2.57 -5.17 0.99
CA PRO A 147 -1.21 -4.95 1.50
C PRO A 147 -0.10 -5.36 0.50
N GLY A 148 1.14 -4.91 0.71
CA GLY A 148 2.26 -5.25 -0.19
C GLY A 148 3.54 -4.46 0.05
N LYS A 149 4.51 -4.48 -0.86
CA LYS A 149 5.75 -3.67 -0.72
C LYS A 149 5.42 -2.17 -0.76
N CYS A 150 5.92 -1.38 0.21
CA CYS A 150 5.67 0.07 0.32
C CYS A 150 5.82 0.82 -1.00
N VAL A 151 6.94 0.65 -1.69
CA VAL A 151 7.22 1.36 -2.94
C VAL A 151 6.18 1.03 -4.02
N LEU A 152 5.73 -0.22 -4.13
CA LEU A 152 4.76 -0.65 -5.15
C LEU A 152 3.36 -0.16 -4.83
N VAL A 153 2.91 -0.34 -3.59
CA VAL A 153 1.58 0.10 -3.14
C VAL A 153 1.45 1.61 -3.27
N LEU A 154 2.45 2.38 -2.82
CA LEU A 154 2.45 3.83 -2.94
C LEU A 154 2.52 4.27 -4.40
N LYS A 155 3.34 3.64 -5.23
CA LYS A 155 3.43 3.95 -6.67
C LYS A 155 2.08 3.74 -7.37
N GLU A 156 1.38 2.66 -7.05
CA GLU A 156 0.05 2.36 -7.61
C GLU A 156 -0.98 3.42 -7.18
N VAL A 157 -1.05 3.73 -5.88
CA VAL A 157 -1.94 4.78 -5.35
C VAL A 157 -1.64 6.14 -6.01
N LEU A 158 -0.37 6.54 -6.10
CA LEU A 158 0.01 7.81 -6.73
C LEU A 158 -0.35 7.82 -8.22
N SER A 159 -0.14 6.72 -8.94
CA SER A 159 -0.52 6.59 -10.36
C SER A 159 -2.02 6.81 -10.56
N MET A 160 -2.86 6.18 -9.73
CA MET A 160 -4.31 6.38 -9.76
C MET A 160 -4.71 7.83 -9.45
N VAL A 161 -4.13 8.43 -8.40
CA VAL A 161 -4.40 9.83 -8.02
C VAL A 161 -3.97 10.80 -9.14
N ILE A 162 -2.82 10.57 -9.78
CA ILE A 162 -2.35 11.38 -10.91
C ILE A 162 -3.32 11.29 -12.09
N ASN A 163 -3.82 10.10 -12.42
CA ASN A 163 -4.74 9.89 -13.54
C ASN A 163 -6.15 10.43 -13.25
N ALA A 164 -6.56 10.46 -11.98
CA ALA A 164 -7.79 11.10 -11.53
C ALA A 164 -7.72 12.65 -11.53
N ALA A 165 -6.55 13.24 -11.78
CA ALA A 165 -6.37 14.69 -11.75
C ALA A 165 -7.02 15.42 -12.95
N TYR A 166 -7.40 16.69 -12.75
CA TYR A 166 -7.82 17.55 -13.87
C TYR A 166 -6.69 17.80 -14.88
N LYS A 167 -5.46 17.98 -14.36
CA LYS A 167 -4.23 18.18 -15.13
C LYS A 167 -3.09 17.34 -14.49
N PRO A 168 -2.88 16.08 -14.93
CA PRO A 168 -1.88 15.17 -14.35
C PRO A 168 -0.47 15.75 -14.23
N GLY A 169 -0.02 16.53 -15.21
CA GLY A 169 1.29 17.21 -15.17
C GLY A 169 1.44 18.21 -14.01
N SER A 170 0.35 18.80 -13.51
CA SER A 170 0.42 19.69 -12.34
C SER A 170 0.57 18.90 -11.03
N VAL A 171 -0.14 17.76 -10.92
CA VAL A 171 0.03 16.84 -9.79
C VAL A 171 1.46 16.31 -9.74
N LEU A 172 1.99 15.85 -10.88
CA LEU A 172 3.38 15.38 -10.96
C LEU A 172 4.38 16.42 -10.44
N ARG A 173 4.21 17.71 -10.78
CA ARG A 173 5.06 18.79 -10.26
C ARG A 173 4.94 18.97 -8.75
N GLU A 174 3.73 18.92 -8.19
CA GLU A 174 3.55 19.00 -6.73
C GLU A 174 4.18 17.80 -5.99
N LEU A 175 4.09 16.60 -6.58
CA LEU A 175 4.70 15.39 -5.99
C LEU A 175 6.23 15.49 -5.92
N GLN A 176 6.89 16.16 -6.87
CA GLN A 176 8.34 16.39 -6.82
C GLN A 176 8.77 17.29 -5.65
N LEU A 177 7.86 18.13 -5.15
CA LEU A 177 8.11 19.05 -4.04
C LEU A 177 7.82 18.41 -2.68
N VAL A 178 7.42 17.14 -2.65
CA VAL A 178 7.20 16.39 -1.41
C VAL A 178 8.54 15.82 -0.96
N GLU A 179 9.04 16.31 0.17
CA GLU A 179 10.27 15.84 0.77
C GLU A 179 10.21 15.89 2.29
N ASP A 180 10.98 15.00 2.92
CA ASP A 180 11.34 15.05 4.33
C ASP A 180 12.77 14.52 4.48
N PRO A 181 13.68 15.22 5.19
CA PRO A 181 15.06 14.78 5.40
C PRO A 181 15.22 13.45 6.14
N GLN A 182 14.22 13.02 6.92
CA GLN A 182 14.25 11.80 7.74
C GLN A 182 13.72 10.57 6.99
N TRP A 183 13.26 10.72 5.75
CA TRP A 183 12.70 9.61 4.99
C TRP A 183 13.75 8.60 4.56
N ASN A 184 13.43 7.32 4.75
CA ASN A 184 14.04 6.24 4.01
C ASN A 184 13.28 6.09 2.69
N PHE A 185 13.81 6.67 1.61
CA PHE A 185 13.12 6.74 0.34
C PHE A 185 13.86 6.05 -0.81
N GLN A 186 13.10 5.77 -1.87
CA GLN A 186 13.57 5.35 -3.18
C GLN A 186 13.01 6.31 -4.22
N GLU A 187 13.83 6.72 -5.18
CA GLU A 187 13.37 7.55 -6.29
C GLU A 187 12.63 6.69 -7.33
N GLU A 188 11.41 7.10 -7.65
CA GLU A 188 10.56 6.42 -8.62
C GLU A 188 10.11 7.40 -9.71
N THR A 189 10.20 6.96 -10.97
CA THR A 189 9.65 7.75 -12.08
C THR A 189 8.17 7.42 -12.25
N LEU A 190 7.30 8.40 -12.00
CA LEU A 190 5.88 8.34 -12.34
C LEU A 190 5.64 8.95 -13.72
N LYS A 191 4.69 8.38 -14.46
CA LYS A 191 4.35 8.81 -15.82
C LYS A 191 2.84 8.99 -15.95
N ALA A 192 2.42 9.98 -16.73
CA ALA A 192 1.01 10.19 -17.04
C ALA A 192 0.85 10.70 -18.48
N LYS A 193 -0.24 10.29 -19.14
CA LYS A 193 -0.59 10.78 -20.48
C LYS A 193 -1.81 11.69 -20.36
N TYR A 194 -1.72 12.90 -20.91
CA TYR A 194 -2.81 13.87 -20.88
C TYR A 194 -2.84 14.71 -22.15
N ARG A 195 -4.00 14.73 -22.83
CA ARG A 195 -4.23 15.45 -24.09
C ARG A 195 -3.15 15.15 -25.14
N GLY A 196 -2.84 13.87 -25.32
CA GLY A 196 -1.82 13.39 -26.27
C GLY A 196 -0.36 13.59 -25.84
N LYS A 197 -0.09 14.36 -24.78
CA LYS A 197 1.27 14.58 -24.26
C LYS A 197 1.58 13.63 -23.11
N THR A 198 2.83 13.19 -23.03
CA THR A 198 3.34 12.36 -21.92
C THR A 198 4.13 13.24 -20.95
N TYR A 199 3.79 13.14 -19.67
CA TYR A 199 4.46 13.80 -18.56
C TYR A 199 5.18 12.76 -17.71
N ARG A 200 6.34 13.14 -17.17
CA ARG A 200 7.15 12.29 -16.29
C ARG A 200 7.70 13.12 -15.15
N ALA A 201 7.78 12.54 -13.97
CA ALA A 201 8.45 13.13 -12.82
C ALA A 201 9.10 12.05 -11.97
N THR A 202 10.28 12.34 -11.43
CA THR A 202 10.94 11.52 -10.40
C THR A 202 10.48 11.99 -9.04
N VAL A 203 9.93 11.08 -8.23
CA VAL A 203 9.39 11.36 -6.90
C VAL A 203 10.07 10.47 -5.87
N LYS A 204 10.23 10.96 -4.65
CA LYS A 204 10.79 10.20 -3.52
C LYS A 204 9.66 9.42 -2.85
N ILE A 205 9.69 8.09 -2.89
CA ILE A 205 8.69 7.22 -2.26
C ILE A 205 9.30 6.53 -1.05
N VAL A 206 8.63 6.59 0.10
CA VAL A 206 9.09 5.93 1.34
C VAL A 206 9.11 4.41 1.18
N ARG A 207 10.11 3.77 1.77
CA ARG A 207 10.32 2.32 1.68
C ARG A 207 9.78 1.58 2.89
N THR A 208 9.61 2.26 4.01
CA THR A 208 9.23 1.62 5.28
C THR A 208 7.79 1.94 5.69
N SER A 209 7.15 0.95 6.31
CA SER A 209 5.73 0.94 6.70
C SER A 209 5.38 2.04 7.70
N ASP A 210 6.27 2.29 8.65
CA ASP A 210 6.13 3.33 9.68
C ASP A 210 6.08 4.75 9.08
N GLN A 211 6.69 4.96 7.90
CA GLN A 211 6.71 6.26 7.22
C GLN A 211 5.52 6.45 6.26
N VAL A 212 4.78 5.39 5.93
CA VAL A 212 3.68 5.42 4.93
C VAL A 212 2.58 6.43 5.31
N ALA A 213 2.14 6.43 6.57
CA ALA A 213 1.07 7.32 7.01
C ALA A 213 1.46 8.80 6.89
N ASP A 214 2.69 9.15 7.26
CA ASP A 214 3.19 10.53 7.15
C ASP A 214 3.40 10.93 5.69
N PHE A 215 3.95 10.03 4.88
CA PHE A 215 4.08 10.21 3.44
C PHE A 215 2.74 10.57 2.79
N CYS A 216 1.70 9.75 3.04
CA CYS A 216 0.35 10.00 2.52
C CYS A 216 -0.19 11.39 2.92
N ARG A 217 -0.03 11.78 4.19
CA ARG A 217 -0.47 13.10 4.68
C ARG A 217 0.25 14.25 3.98
N ARG A 218 1.56 14.15 3.77
CA ARG A 218 2.33 15.22 3.11
C ARG A 218 1.96 15.37 1.65
N VAL A 219 1.78 14.25 0.95
CA VAL A 219 1.29 14.29 -0.44
C VAL A 219 -0.08 14.94 -0.48
N CYS A 220 -1.02 14.51 0.36
CA CYS A 220 -2.35 15.12 0.43
C CYS A 220 -2.28 16.63 0.69
N ALA A 221 -1.38 17.06 1.58
CA ALA A 221 -1.21 18.45 1.93
C ALA A 221 -0.54 19.30 0.82
N LYS A 222 0.24 18.69 -0.09
CA LYS A 222 0.74 19.36 -1.30
C LYS A 222 -0.32 19.44 -2.39
N LEU A 223 -1.22 18.46 -2.46
CA LEU A 223 -2.37 18.45 -3.36
C LEU A 223 -3.58 19.22 -2.81
N GLU A 224 -3.43 19.91 -1.68
CA GLU A 224 -4.47 20.67 -0.99
C GLU A 224 -5.77 19.89 -0.80
N CYS A 225 -5.67 18.59 -0.52
CA CYS A 225 -6.80 17.71 -0.25
C CYS A 225 -6.83 17.25 1.22
N CYS A 226 -7.83 16.46 1.59
CA CYS A 226 -7.94 15.86 2.93
C CYS A 226 -6.71 14.98 3.22
N PRO A 227 -6.08 15.06 4.41
CA PRO A 227 -4.97 14.18 4.77
C PRO A 227 -5.35 12.69 4.82
N ASN A 228 -6.65 12.40 4.92
CA ASN A 228 -7.21 11.06 4.87
C ASN A 228 -7.72 10.69 3.47
N LEU A 229 -7.48 11.47 2.40
CA LEU A 229 -8.01 11.15 1.07
C LEU A 229 -7.50 9.79 0.58
N PHE A 230 -6.21 9.52 0.72
CA PHE A 230 -5.63 8.19 0.55
C PHE A 230 -4.70 7.93 1.73
N SER A 231 -5.05 6.99 2.60
CA SER A 231 -4.34 6.78 3.87
C SER A 231 -4.52 5.34 4.39
N PRO A 232 -3.71 4.90 5.37
CA PRO A 232 -3.92 3.61 6.03
C PRO A 232 -5.25 3.52 6.83
N VAL A 233 -5.95 4.65 7.01
CA VAL A 233 -7.18 4.74 7.79
C VAL A 233 -8.38 4.75 6.84
N LEU A 234 -9.29 3.80 7.03
CA LEU A 234 -10.61 3.81 6.38
C LEU A 234 -11.52 4.81 7.09
N VAL A 235 -12.13 5.71 6.33
CA VAL A 235 -13.12 6.68 6.81
C VAL A 235 -14.50 6.22 6.37
N ALA A 236 -15.28 5.67 7.31
CA ALA A 236 -16.58 5.08 7.02
C ALA A 236 -17.68 6.13 6.69
N GLU A 237 -17.95 7.05 7.61
CA GLU A 237 -19.08 7.98 7.52
C GLU A 237 -18.61 9.44 7.61
N VAL A 238 -17.99 9.80 8.74
CA VAL A 238 -17.52 11.16 9.01
C VAL A 238 -16.00 11.18 9.05
N CYS A 239 -15.40 12.09 8.27
CA CYS A 239 -13.95 12.28 8.31
C CYS A 239 -13.55 12.97 9.62
N PRO A 240 -12.53 12.47 10.36
CA PRO A 240 -12.04 13.09 11.59
C PRO A 240 -11.61 14.56 11.42
N GLU A 241 -11.17 14.92 10.21
CA GLU A 241 -10.79 16.29 9.84
C GLU A 241 -11.98 17.18 9.49
N ASN A 242 -13.21 16.66 9.58
CA ASN A 242 -14.43 17.36 9.18
C ASN A 242 -14.33 17.96 7.77
N CYS A 243 -13.60 17.29 6.87
CA CYS A 243 -13.32 17.86 5.55
C CYS A 243 -14.56 17.95 4.63
N SER A 244 -15.57 17.10 4.86
CA SER A 244 -16.80 17.01 4.06
C SER A 244 -17.83 18.10 4.38
N ILE A 245 -17.77 18.72 5.57
CA ILE A 245 -18.70 19.79 5.97
C ILE A 245 -18.28 21.17 5.45
N HIS A 246 -17.08 21.30 4.88
CA HIS A 246 -16.56 22.54 4.35
C HIS A 246 -16.79 22.63 2.84
N THR A 247 -17.34 23.75 2.38
CA THR A 247 -17.39 24.05 0.95
C THR A 247 -15.96 24.14 0.39
N LYS A 248 -15.78 23.83 -0.90
CA LYS A 248 -14.47 23.88 -1.56
C LYS A 248 -13.72 25.20 -1.29
N THR A 249 -14.43 26.32 -1.35
CA THR A 249 -13.88 27.67 -1.06
C THR A 249 -13.41 27.80 0.39
N LYS A 250 -14.19 27.27 1.35
CA LYS A 250 -13.88 27.34 2.78
C LYS A 250 -12.69 26.43 3.12
N TYR A 251 -12.67 25.19 2.61
CA TYR A 251 -11.57 24.26 2.85
C TYR A 251 -10.24 24.79 2.31
N THR A 252 -10.20 25.27 1.05
CA THR A 252 -8.99 25.86 0.46
C THR A 252 -8.50 27.09 1.24
N TYR A 253 -9.41 27.91 1.80
CA TYR A 253 -9.02 29.03 2.65
C TYR A 253 -8.34 28.58 3.96
N TYR A 254 -8.93 27.65 4.70
CA TYR A 254 -8.40 27.22 6.00
C TYR A 254 -7.14 26.35 5.90
N TYR A 255 -7.08 25.47 4.90
CA TYR A 255 -6.01 24.48 4.76
C TYR A 255 -4.97 24.84 3.69
N GLY A 256 -5.32 25.63 2.67
CA GLY A 256 -4.40 26.09 1.62
C GLY A 256 -3.58 27.33 1.99
N LYS A 257 -4.12 28.26 2.79
CA LYS A 257 -3.43 29.53 3.12
C LYS A 257 -2.62 29.53 4.43
N ARG A 258 -2.91 28.66 5.41
CA ARG A 258 -2.15 28.60 6.67
C ARG A 258 -0.66 28.29 6.48
N LYS A 259 -0.26 27.59 5.40
CA LYS A 259 1.16 27.29 5.11
C LYS A 259 1.98 28.48 4.59
N LYS A 260 1.35 29.58 4.15
CA LYS A 260 2.09 30.78 3.70
C LYS A 260 2.33 31.83 4.80
N ILE A 261 1.76 31.64 6.00
CA ILE A 261 1.80 32.63 7.10
C ILE A 261 2.44 32.03 8.36
N ILE A 262 3.57 31.34 8.20
CA ILE A 262 4.49 31.11 9.32
C ILE A 262 5.78 31.86 8.97
N LYS A 263 5.81 33.17 9.26
CA LYS A 263 7.06 33.90 9.43
C LYS A 263 7.61 33.54 10.83
N PRO A 264 8.90 33.23 10.99
CA PRO A 264 9.47 33.03 12.32
C PRO A 264 9.37 34.34 13.13
N PRO A 265 9.23 34.27 14.46
CA PRO A 265 9.23 35.45 15.28
C PRO A 265 10.64 36.04 15.24
N ILE A 266 10.78 37.26 14.71
CA ILE A 266 11.99 38.04 14.86
C ILE A 266 12.04 38.47 16.32
N GLY A 267 12.93 37.82 17.06
CA GLY A 267 13.32 38.18 18.41
C GLY A 267 13.99 39.54 18.45
N GLU A 268 13.83 40.18 19.59
CA GLU A 268 14.40 41.46 19.99
C GLU A 268 15.92 41.50 19.78
N ASN A 269 16.41 42.65 19.29
CA ASN A 269 17.70 43.17 19.75
C ASN A 269 17.73 44.69 19.62
N ASN A 270 17.78 45.33 20.78
CA ASN A 270 18.13 46.74 20.98
C ASN A 270 19.61 46.96 20.63
N ASN A 271 19.94 47.92 19.74
CA ASN A 271 21.00 48.90 20.03
C ASN A 271 20.99 50.12 19.06
N MET A 272 20.44 51.24 19.55
CA MET A 272 21.08 52.56 19.72
C MET A 272 21.97 53.19 18.61
N LYS A 273 21.48 54.36 18.11
CA LYS A 273 22.18 55.58 17.56
C LYS A 273 22.92 55.43 16.21
N SER A 274 22.89 56.38 15.24
CA SER A 274 22.68 57.84 15.25
C SER A 274 22.42 58.41 13.84
N GLY A 275 21.60 59.47 13.74
CA GLY A 275 21.90 60.67 12.93
C GLY A 275 21.41 60.79 11.47
N HIS A 276 20.44 61.70 11.24
CA HIS A 276 20.40 62.78 10.21
C HIS A 276 20.58 62.40 8.70
N VAL A 277 19.83 62.86 7.69
CA VAL A 277 19.04 64.07 7.37
C VAL A 277 18.13 63.74 6.16
N LYS A 278 16.93 64.35 6.08
CA LYS A 278 16.09 64.41 4.86
C LYS A 278 16.69 65.38 3.83
N PRO A 279 16.42 65.20 2.53
CA PRO A 279 15.85 66.36 1.85
C PRO A 279 14.65 66.04 0.95
N ALA A 280 13.89 67.11 0.72
CA ALA A 280 12.68 67.17 -0.08
C ALA A 280 12.97 67.39 -1.58
N ARG A 281 12.00 66.95 -2.38
CA ARG A 281 11.52 67.44 -3.69
C ARG A 281 12.54 67.94 -4.74
N ARG A 282 12.41 67.36 -5.93
CA ARG A 282 12.06 68.12 -7.13
C ARG A 282 11.10 67.30 -7.99
#